data_AF-A0A6P0SYR6-F1
#
_entry.id   AF-A0A6P0SYR6-F1
#
_cell.length_a   1.000
_cell.length_b   1.000
_cell.length_c   1.000
_cell.angle_alpha   90.00
_cell.angle_beta   90.00
_cell.angle_gamma   90.00
#
_symmetry.space_group_name_H-M   'P 1'
#
loop_
_entity.id
_entity.type
_entity.pdbx_description
1 polymer ?
#
loop_
_entity_poly.entity_id
_entity_poly.type
_entity_poly.pdbx_seq_one_letter_code
_entity_poly.pdbx_strand_id
1 'polypeptide(L)' 'MLKPIVTAQGVHLLLVEEIVQEQLDDQLRYQIISDLFSGCLKQQIGKIEVVKNMESKLEE' A
#
# COMPACT_ATOMS: atom_id res chain seq x y z
N MET A 1 11.92 19.21 25.33
CA MET A 1 12.42 17.82 25.30
C MET A 1 11.66 17.06 24.22
N LEU A 2 12.34 16.23 23.42
CA LEU A 2 11.68 15.37 22.41
C LEU A 2 10.82 14.31 23.11
N LYS A 3 9.63 14.04 22.54
CA LYS A 3 8.74 12.99 23.04
C LYS A 3 9.12 11.64 22.42
N PRO A 4 9.19 10.56 23.20
CA PRO A 4 9.42 9.23 22.66
C PRO A 4 8.22 8.74 21.85
N ILE A 5 8.50 7.98 20.78
CA ILE A 5 7.53 7.31 19.93
C ILE A 5 7.67 5.81 20.15
N VAL A 6 6.56 5.16 20.48
CA VAL A 6 6.49 3.71 20.70
C VAL A 6 6.05 3.04 19.40
N THR A 7 6.82 2.05 18.95
CA THR A 7 6.54 1.20 17.78
C THR A 7 6.55 -0.26 18.20
N ALA A 8 6.17 -1.18 17.30
CA ALA A 8 6.30 -2.62 17.55
C ALA A 8 7.77 -3.06 17.76
N GLN A 9 8.73 -2.24 17.33
CA GLN A 9 10.16 -2.49 17.45
C GLN A 9 10.76 -1.90 18.74
N GLY A 10 10.03 -1.05 19.48
CA GLY A 10 10.48 -0.48 20.74
C GLY A 10 10.19 1.02 20.89
N VAL A 11 11.06 1.72 21.62
CA VAL A 11 10.91 3.16 21.92
C VAL A 11 11.99 3.96 21.20
N HIS A 12 11.58 4.96 20.43
CA HIS A 12 12.47 5.77 19.59
C HIS A 12 12.33 7.26 19.92
N LEU A 13 13.44 8.00 19.85
CA LEU A 13 13.41 9.45 19.76
C LEU A 13 13.77 9.83 18.33
N LEU A 14 12.88 10.58 17.68
CA LEU A 14 13.11 11.09 16.33
C LEU A 14 13.48 12.57 16.41
N LEU A 15 14.68 12.90 15.95
CA LEU A 15 15.12 14.28 15.72
C LEU A 15 14.96 14.57 14.22
N VAL A 16 14.18 15.59 13.88
CA VAL A 16 14.03 16.05 12.49
C VAL A 16 15.05 17.15 12.25
N GLU A 17 16.02 16.90 11.37
CA GLU A 17 17.06 17.88 11.02
C GLU A 17 16.53 18.94 10.04
N GLU A 18 15.77 18.51 9.04
CA GLU A 18 15.21 19.37 8.00
C GLU A 18 13.86 18.83 7.54
N ILE A 19 12.93 19.73 7.21
CA ILE A 19 11.69 19.42 6.50
C ILE A 19 11.82 20.01 5.11
N VAL A 20 11.83 19.16 4.09
CA VAL A 20 11.86 19.58 2.69
C VAL A 20 10.47 20.03 2.24
N GLN A 21 10.42 20.99 1.31
CA GLN A 21 9.16 21.39 0.71
C GLN A 21 8.72 20.37 -0.33
N GLU A 22 7.70 19.58 0.03
CA GLU A 22 7.13 18.58 -0.86
C GLU A 22 6.40 19.25 -2.03
N GLN A 23 6.57 18.72 -3.24
CA GLN A 23 5.77 19.07 -4.40
C GLN A 23 5.02 17.83 -4.87
N LEU A 24 3.69 17.93 -4.86
CA LEU A 24 2.83 16.92 -5.44
C LEU A 24 2.47 17.35 -6.85
N ASP A 25 3.40 17.18 -7.79
CA ASP A 25 3.08 17.34 -9.20
C ASP A 25 2.12 16.23 -9.67
N ASP A 26 1.47 16.45 -10.81
CA ASP A 26 0.47 15.50 -11.30
C ASP A 26 1.05 14.10 -11.57
N GLN A 27 2.29 14.01 -12.06
CA GLN A 27 2.92 12.72 -12.34
C GLN A 27 3.15 11.94 -11.06
N LEU A 28 3.76 12.56 -10.04
CA LEU A 28 4.00 11.96 -8.74
C LEU A 28 2.68 11.61 -8.04
N ARG A 29 1.68 12.48 -8.16
CA ARG A 29 0.32 12.21 -7.65
C ARG A 29 -0.28 10.95 -8.26
N TYR A 30 -0.22 10.78 -9.57
CA TYR A 30 -0.72 9.58 -10.23
C TYR A 30 0.06 8.33 -9.84
N GLN A 31 1.38 8.44 -9.68
CA GLN A 31 2.23 7.33 -9.23
C GLN A 31 1.81 6.86 -7.83
N ILE A 32 1.72 7.78 -6.86
CA ILE A 32 1.32 7.48 -5.48
C ILE A 32 -0.06 6.80 -5.46
N ILE A 33 -1.03 7.35 -6.20
CA ILE A 33 -2.39 6.78 -6.26
C ILE A 33 -2.35 5.36 -6.85
N SER A 34 -1.63 5.16 -7.96
CA SER A 34 -1.52 3.87 -8.63
C SER A 34 -0.90 2.81 -7.73
N ASP A 35 0.17 3.16 -7.02
CA ASP A 35 0.91 2.24 -6.14
C ASP A 35 0.07 1.85 -4.92
N LEU A 36 -0.56 2.83 -4.26
CA LEU A 36 -1.45 2.58 -3.12
C LEU A 36 -2.67 1.77 -3.52
N PHE A 37 -3.29 2.11 -4.67
CA PHE A 37 -4.43 1.35 -5.20
C PHE A 37 -4.04 -0.08 -5.55
N SER A 38 -2.92 -0.28 -6.24
CA SER A 38 -2.42 -1.62 -6.62
C SER A 38 -2.10 -2.46 -5.39
N GLY A 39 -1.47 -1.88 -4.36
CA GLY A 39 -1.21 -2.54 -3.10
C GLY A 39 -2.50 -2.96 -2.38
N CYS A 40 -3.46 -2.03 -2.29
CA CYS A 40 -4.78 -2.30 -1.72
C CYS A 40 -5.51 -3.42 -2.48
N LEU A 41 -5.53 -3.36 -3.81
CA LEU A 41 -6.20 -4.35 -4.64
C LEU A 41 -5.59 -5.75 -4.46
N LYS A 42 -4.26 -5.87 -4.40
CA LYS A 42 -3.58 -7.15 -4.12
C LYS A 42 -3.97 -7.72 -2.76
N GLN A 43 -4.06 -6.89 -1.72
CA GLN A 43 -4.52 -7.33 -0.41
C GLN A 43 -5.96 -7.83 -0.43
N GLN A 44 -6.84 -7.20 -1.21
CA GLN A 44 -8.24 -7.61 -1.34
C GLN A 44 -8.37 -8.90 -2.14
N ILE A 45 -7.65 -9.05 -3.25
CA ILE A 45 -7.63 -10.29 -4.05
C ILE A 45 -7.06 -11.46 -3.23
N GLY A 46 -6.01 -11.25 -2.45
CA GLY A 46 -5.43 -12.30 -1.60
C GLY A 46 -6.36 -12.83 -0.50
N LYS A 47 -7.44 -12.10 -0.18
CA LYS A 47 -8.50 -12.55 0.75
C LYS A 47 -9.60 -13.36 0.05
N ILE A 48 -9.62 -13.38 -1.28
CA ILE A 48 -10.64 -14.05 -2.08
C ILE A 48 -10.05 -15.35 -2.62
N GLU A 49 -10.68 -16.47 -2.32
CA GLU A 49 -10.36 -17.74 -2.96
C GLU A 49 -10.97 -17.75 -4.37
N VAL A 50 -10.12 -17.72 -5.39
CA VAL A 50 -10.56 -17.74 -6.79
C VAL A 50 -10.94 -19.17 -7.18
N VAL A 51 -12.21 -19.53 -7.04
CA VAL A 51 -12.74 -20.83 -7.51
C VAL A 51 -12.97 -20.75 -9.01
N LYS A 52 -12.05 -21.31 -9.79
CA LYS A 52 -12.15 -21.36 -11.25
C LYS A 52 -12.82 -22.68 -11.68
N ASN A 53 -14.15 -22.72 -11.69
CA ASN A 53 -14.89 -23.83 -12.31
C ASN A 53 -15.06 -23.55 -13.80
N MET A 54 -14.16 -24.09 -14.62
CA MET A 54 -14.32 -24.16 -16.08
C MET A 54 -14.83 -25.55 -16.45
N GLU A 55 -16.15 -25.71 -16.56
CA GLU A 55 -16.75 -26.86 -17.24
C GLU A 55 -17.16 -26.42 -18.65
N SER A 56 -16.35 -26.77 -19.65
CA SER A 56 -16.76 -26.71 -21.04
C SER A 56 -17.47 -28.02 -21.38
N LYS A 57 -18.80 -28.01 -21.39
CA LYS A 57 -19.57 -29.03 -22.09
C LYS A 57 -19.66 -28.64 -23.56
N LEU A 58 -18.79 -29.24 -24.37
CA LEU A 58 -19.07 -29.46 -25.78
C LEU A 58 -19.92 -30.74 -25.83
N GLU A 59 -21.23 -30.59 -26.03
CA GLU A 59 -22.11 -31.70 -26.35
C GLU A 59 -22.14 -31.84 -27.88
N GLU A 60 -21.67 -32.99 -28.37
CA GLU A 60 -21.86 -33.49 -29.75
C GLU A 60 -23.29 -34.01 -29.95
#